data_AF-A0A3B9RN28-F1
#
_entry.id   AF-A0A3B9RN28-F1
#
_cell.length_a   1.000
_cell.length_b   1.000
_cell.length_c   1.000
_cell.angle_alpha   90.00
_cell.angle_beta   90.00
_cell.angle_gamma   90.00
#
_symmetry.space_group_name_H-M   'P 1'
#
loop_
_entity.id
_entity.type
_entity.pdbx_description
1 polymer ?
#
loop_
_entity_poly.entity_id
_entity_poly.type
_entity_poly.pdbx_seq_one_letter_code
_entity_poly.pdbx_strand_id
1 'polypeptide(L)'
;ADCFIIATVNSVGHLKGVAHELWGEINDLGLTVANRHKSPQGDGWELIDCGDIVIHLMSEELRDFYSLEKLWQSRLVVDADTEKEESQEEEDDDDEKEEE
;
A
#
# COMPACT_ATOMS: atom_id res chain seq x y z
N ALA A 1 -2.80 -0.13 -11.30
CA ALA A 1 -2.95 -0.06 -9.84
C ALA A 1 -3.29 -1.43 -9.30
N ASP A 2 -2.24 -2.12 -8.91
CA ASP A 2 -2.24 -3.48 -8.39
C ASP A 2 -2.17 -3.45 -6.86
N CYS A 3 -1.64 -2.37 -6.28
CA CYS A 3 -1.57 -2.14 -4.84
C CYS A 3 -2.12 -0.76 -4.43
N PHE A 4 -2.89 -0.73 -3.33
CA PHE A 4 -3.36 0.48 -2.66
C PHE A 4 -2.76 0.54 -1.26
N ILE A 5 -1.98 1.58 -0.99
CA ILE A 5 -1.36 1.80 0.31
C ILE A 5 -2.11 2.94 1.00
N ILE A 6 -2.58 2.68 2.22
CA ILE A 6 -3.22 3.68 3.07
C ILE A 6 -2.37 3.85 4.32
N ALA A 7 -1.81 5.04 4.51
CA ALA A 7 -1.00 5.37 5.67
C ALA A 7 -1.52 6.60 6.41
N THR A 8 -1.45 6.53 7.74
CA THR A 8 -1.93 7.58 8.62
C THR A 8 -0.80 8.56 8.97
N VAL A 9 -1.07 9.86 8.92
CA VAL A 9 -0.12 10.91 9.31
C VAL A 9 -0.64 11.79 10.46
N ASN A 10 0.22 12.06 11.42
CA ASN A 10 -0.14 12.78 12.65
C ASN A 10 -0.16 14.31 12.54
N SER A 11 0.45 14.90 11.50
CA SER A 11 0.46 16.35 11.28
C SER A 11 0.82 16.72 9.85
N VAL A 12 0.57 17.96 9.45
CA VAL A 12 1.00 18.49 8.13
C VAL A 12 2.52 18.48 7.99
N GLY A 13 3.26 18.69 9.08
CA GLY A 13 4.73 18.57 9.08
C GLY A 13 5.17 17.13 8.83
N HIS A 14 4.53 16.18 9.51
CA HIS A 14 4.78 14.74 9.33
C HIS A 14 4.44 14.30 7.90
N LEU A 15 3.29 14.73 7.37
CA LEU A 15 2.89 14.49 5.98
C LEU A 15 3.97 14.93 4.98
N LYS A 16 4.47 16.17 5.13
CA LYS A 16 5.51 16.72 4.24
C LYS A 16 6.81 15.94 4.34
N GLY A 17 7.21 15.54 5.55
CA GLY A 17 8.41 14.74 5.78
C GLY A 17 8.33 13.36 5.13
N VAL A 18 7.23 12.63 5.40
CA VAL A 18 6.99 11.31 4.80
C VAL A 18 6.89 11.39 3.28
N ALA A 19 6.14 12.37 2.76
CA ALA A 19 6.05 12.58 1.33
C ALA A 19 7.43 12.86 0.71
N HIS A 20 8.28 13.65 1.36
CA HIS A 20 9.63 13.94 0.88
C HIS A 20 10.52 12.68 0.82
N GLU A 21 10.50 11.86 1.86
CA GLU A 21 11.28 10.62 1.89
C GLU A 21 10.80 9.63 0.83
N LEU A 22 9.48 9.48 0.69
CA LEU A 22 8.89 8.65 -0.36
C LEU A 22 9.36 9.03 -1.77
N TRP A 23 9.64 10.30 -2.04
CA TRP A 23 10.19 10.70 -3.34
C TRP A 23 11.57 10.11 -3.62
N GLY A 24 12.43 10.03 -2.61
CA GLY A 24 13.74 9.39 -2.74
C GLY A 24 13.58 7.91 -3.09
N GLU A 25 12.79 7.20 -2.28
CA GLU A 25 12.54 5.77 -2.46
C GLU A 25 11.88 5.43 -3.80
N ILE A 26 10.85 6.19 -4.21
CA ILE A 26 10.16 5.99 -5.49
C ILE A 26 11.15 6.17 -6.65
N ASN A 27 12.00 7.19 -6.58
CA ASN A 27 13.00 7.44 -7.62
C ASN A 27 14.08 6.34 -7.66
N ASP A 28 14.53 5.87 -6.50
CA ASP A 28 15.54 4.82 -6.39
C ASP A 28 15.01 3.45 -6.86
N LEU A 29 13.72 3.20 -6.70
CA LEU A 29 13.01 2.05 -7.27
C LEU A 29 12.71 2.20 -8.78
N GLY A 30 13.03 3.35 -9.38
CA GLY A 30 12.77 3.63 -10.79
C GLY A 30 11.28 3.81 -11.13
N LEU A 31 10.44 4.03 -10.13
CA LEU A 31 9.01 4.25 -10.30
C LEU A 31 8.75 5.69 -10.74
N THR A 32 7.81 5.88 -11.67
CA THR A 32 7.43 7.22 -12.14
C THR A 32 6.16 7.68 -11.44
N VAL A 33 6.17 8.88 -10.86
CA VAL A 33 4.96 9.48 -10.30
C VAL A 33 4.11 10.08 -11.42
N ALA A 34 2.96 9.47 -11.68
CA ALA A 34 2.01 9.88 -12.68
C ALA A 34 1.23 11.13 -12.25
N ASN A 35 0.84 11.22 -10.99
CA ASN A 35 0.10 12.36 -10.47
C ASN A 35 0.34 12.56 -8.97
N ARG A 36 0.32 13.82 -8.54
CA ARG A 36 0.38 14.21 -7.14
C ARG A 36 -0.76 15.18 -6.86
N HIS A 37 -1.77 14.69 -6.14
CA HIS A 37 -2.86 15.54 -5.69
C HIS A 37 -2.60 15.98 -4.25
N LYS A 38 -2.38 17.28 -4.06
CA LYS A 38 -2.37 17.90 -2.72
C LYS A 38 -3.77 18.46 -2.47
N SER A 39 -4.34 18.20 -1.29
CA SER A 39 -5.58 18.90 -0.93
C SER A 39 -5.33 20.43 -0.94
N PRO A 40 -6.28 21.25 -1.45
CA PRO A 40 -6.09 22.69 -1.60
C PRO A 40 -5.86 23.48 -0.30
N GLN A 41 -6.00 22.89 0.87
CA GLN A 41 -5.67 23.47 2.17
C GLN A 41 -5.04 22.37 3.04
N GLY A 42 -4.37 22.71 4.13
CA GLY A 42 -3.54 21.83 4.95
C GLY A 42 -4.29 20.73 5.71
N ASP A 43 -5.22 20.05 5.06
CA ASP A 43 -6.21 19.13 5.60
C ASP A 43 -5.59 17.77 5.98
N GLY A 44 -4.30 17.60 5.70
CA GLY A 44 -3.56 16.39 6.05
C GLY A 44 -3.71 15.25 5.04
N TRP A 45 -4.23 15.49 3.84
CA TRP A 45 -4.34 14.49 2.77
C TRP A 45 -3.44 14.79 1.56
N GLU A 46 -2.60 13.82 1.22
CA GLU A 46 -1.84 13.76 -0.02
C GLU A 46 -2.04 12.41 -0.72
N LEU A 47 -2.30 12.47 -2.03
CA LEU A 47 -2.39 11.31 -2.92
C LEU A 47 -1.18 11.28 -3.84
N ILE A 48 -0.50 10.13 -3.89
CA ILE A 48 0.63 9.87 -4.77
C ILE A 48 0.26 8.68 -5.66
N ASP A 49 0.24 8.92 -6.96
CA ASP A 49 -0.06 7.91 -7.97
C ASP A 49 1.21 7.56 -8.74
N CYS A 50 1.66 6.30 -8.62
CA CYS A 50 2.81 5.73 -9.31
C CYS A 50 2.40 4.75 -10.42
N GLY A 51 1.13 4.76 -10.85
CA GLY A 51 0.57 3.87 -11.87
C GLY A 51 0.18 2.50 -11.30
N ASP A 52 1.18 1.72 -10.86
CA ASP A 52 0.96 0.37 -10.31
C ASP A 52 0.67 0.39 -8.81
N ILE A 53 1.16 1.43 -8.12
CA ILE A 53 0.97 1.66 -6.69
C ILE A 53 0.29 3.01 -6.49
N VAL A 54 -0.77 3.04 -5.69
CA VAL A 54 -1.45 4.28 -5.29
C VAL A 54 -1.36 4.44 -3.77
N ILE A 55 -0.75 5.54 -3.32
CA ILE A 55 -0.46 5.80 -1.91
C ILE A 55 -1.34 6.96 -1.42
N HIS A 56 -2.14 6.69 -0.40
CA HIS A 56 -2.96 7.67 0.32
C HIS A 56 -2.31 7.98 1.66
N LEU A 57 -1.78 9.19 1.81
CA LEU A 57 -1.32 9.72 3.09
C LEU A 57 -2.42 10.61 3.64
N MET A 58 -3.05 10.23 4.74
CA MET A 58 -4.15 11.01 5.33
C MET A 58 -4.08 11.08 6.85
N SER A 59 -4.66 12.13 7.45
CA SER A 59 -4.80 12.19 8.90
C SER A 59 -5.76 11.11 9.41
N GLU A 60 -5.65 10.77 10.69
CA GLU A 60 -6.54 9.80 11.34
C GLU A 60 -8.01 10.22 11.19
N GLU A 61 -8.31 11.50 11.41
CA GLU A 61 -9.65 12.07 11.24
C GLU A 61 -10.20 11.85 9.82
N LEU A 62 -9.38 12.06 8.79
CA LEU A 62 -9.79 11.86 7.41
C LEU A 62 -9.91 10.38 7.05
N ARG A 63 -9.04 9.52 7.58
CA ARG A 63 -9.12 8.06 7.40
C ARG A 63 -10.43 7.52 7.96
N ASP A 64 -10.81 7.96 9.15
CA ASP A 64 -12.07 7.57 9.77
C ASP A 64 -13.27 8.10 8.99
N PHE A 65 -13.25 9.38 8.61
CA PHE A 65 -14.33 10.04 7.89
C PHE A 65 -14.59 9.40 6.52
N TYR A 66 -13.54 9.20 5.72
CA TYR A 66 -13.68 8.61 4.38
C TYR A 66 -13.76 7.08 4.41
N SER A 67 -13.24 6.43 5.46
CA SER A 67 -13.25 4.97 5.64
C SER A 67 -12.86 4.21 4.36
N LEU A 68 -11.85 4.70 3.62
CA LEU A 68 -11.52 4.20 2.27
C LEU A 68 -11.23 2.70 2.26
N GLU A 69 -10.70 2.16 3.36
CA GLU A 69 -10.43 0.74 3.56
C GLU A 69 -11.66 -0.12 3.27
N LYS A 70 -12.87 0.34 3.61
CA LYS A 70 -14.12 -0.39 3.37
C LYS A 70 -14.41 -0.64 1.88
N LEU A 71 -13.92 0.24 1.01
CA LEU A 71 -14.10 0.08 -0.44
C LEU A 71 -13.18 -1.00 -1.02
N TRP A 72 -12.06 -1.26 -0.36
CA TRP A 72 -11.00 -2.16 -0.84
C TRP A 72 -10.95 -3.49 -0.06
N GLN A 73 -11.83 -3.70 0.91
CA GLN A 73 -11.94 -4.92 1.75
C GLN A 73 -12.12 -6.24 0.98
N SER A 74 -12.55 -6.20 -0.29
CA SER A 74 -12.65 -7.41 -1.13
C SER A 74 -11.31 -7.88 -1.72
N ARG A 75 -10.21 -7.19 -1.40
CA ARG A 75 -8.85 -7.52 -1.85
C ARG A 75 -7.96 -7.88 -0.66
N LEU A 76 -6.90 -8.65 -0.92
CA LEU A 76 -5.91 -9.07 0.07
C LEU A 76 -5.39 -7.85 0.85
N VAL A 77 -5.66 -7.82 2.15
CA VAL A 77 -5.07 -6.84 3.06
C VAL A 77 -3.74 -7.42 3.52
N VAL A 78 -2.65 -6.73 3.19
CA VAL A 78 -1.31 -7.07 3.67
C VAL A 78 -0.96 -6.08 4.76
N ASP A 79 -0.98 -6.54 6.01
CA ASP A 79 -0.47 -5.74 7.12
C ASP A 79 1.05 -5.64 7.00
N ALA A 80 1.57 -4.41 7.04
CA ALA A 80 3.01 -4.14 6.85
C ALA A 80 3.91 -4.79 7.92
N ASP A 81 3.33 -5.19 9.06
CA ASP A 81 3.98 -5.86 10.17
C ASP A 81 3.95 -7.40 10.06
N THR A 82 3.35 -7.97 9.01
CA THR A 82 3.35 -9.42 8.80
C THR A 82 4.72 -9.87 8.33
N GLU A 83 5.46 -10.51 9.25
CA GLU A 83 6.62 -11.32 8.93
C GLU A 83 6.23 -12.33 7.84
N LYS A 84 7.01 -12.30 6.76
CA LYS A 84 6.93 -13.14 5.55
C LYS A 84 6.56 -14.59 5.88
N GLU A 85 5.29 -14.99 5.74
CA GLU A 85 4.97 -16.40 5.59
C GLU A 85 5.43 -16.83 4.20
N GLU A 86 6.55 -17.56 4.16
CA GLU A 86 6.98 -18.33 3.01
C GLU A 86 5.86 -19.32 2.64
N SER A 87 5.29 -19.11 1.46
CA SER A 87 4.56 -20.12 0.73
C SER A 87 5.51 -21.27 0.37
N GLN A 88 5.42 -22.40 1.05
CA GLN A 88 5.90 -23.67 0.50
C GLN A 88 4.85 -24.20 -0.48
N GLU A 89 5.15 -24.06 -1.77
CA GLU A 89 4.69 -25.00 -2.79
C GLU A 89 5.24 -26.39 -2.43
N GLU A 90 4.36 -27.36 -2.17
CA GLU A 90 4.67 -28.77 -2.34
C GLU A 90 3.97 -29.25 -3.61
N GLU A 91 4.72 -29.24 -4.71
CA GLU A 91 4.49 -30.10 -5.89
C GLU A 91 5.16 -31.47 -5.63
N ASP A 92 4.40 -32.52 -5.94
CA ASP A 92 4.79 -33.85 -6.42
C ASP A 92 5.59 -34.82 -5.52
N ASP A 93 4.90 -35.85 -5.03
CA ASP A 93 5.35 -37.26 -4.91
C ASP A 93 4.07 -38.10 -4.60
N ASP A 94 3.70 -39.22 -5.20
CA ASP A 94 4.18 -40.02 -6.31
C ASP A 94 3.06 -41.05 -6.60
N ASP A 95 3.02 -41.48 -7.86
CA ASP A 95 2.27 -42.53 -8.54
C ASP A 95 1.42 -43.53 -7.72
N GLU A 96 0.17 -43.71 -8.17
CA GLU A 96 -0.58 -44.97 -8.05
C GLU A 96 0.29 -46.17 -8.48
N LYS A 97 0.51 -47.15 -7.59
CA LYS A 97 0.57 -48.56 -8.03
C LYS A 97 -0.07 -49.55 -7.07
N GLU A 98 -0.88 -50.38 -7.73
CA GLU A 98 -1.66 -51.52 -7.29
C GLU A 98 -0.85 -52.70 -6.73
N GLU A 99 -1.61 -53.65 -6.17
CA GLU A 99 -1.37 -55.09 -6.00
C GLU A 99 -0.81 -55.59 -4.65
N GLU A 100 -1.69 -56.15 -3.82
CA GLU A 100 -1.75 -57.61 -3.57
C GLU A 100 -3.16 -58.08 -3.17
#